data_AF-A0A6I6MKA2-F1
#
_entry.id   AF-A0A6I6MKA2-F1
#
_cell.length_a   1.000
_cell.length_b   1.000
_cell.length_c   1.000
_cell.angle_alpha   90.00
_cell.angle_beta   90.00
_cell.angle_gamma   90.00
#
_symmetry.space_group_name_H-M   'P 1'
#
loop_
_entity.id
_entity.type
_entity.pdbx_description
1 polymer ?
#
loop_
_entity_poly.entity_id
_entity_poly.type
_entity_poly.pdbx_seq_one_letter_code
_entity_poly.pdbx_strand_id
1 'polypeptide(L)'
;MVWWWWIIPGVVGVIGLAIALSGLGWMFRGRPFKGGRGVLGGGVFLAIGAIVALIGLNIQTYHRLGEAQRQVATISFEKVQGTERTYDVTLTEIVDGSPGATHTFQATGDDWMISSRVIRWKSWATVLGLDAQYRLDRFDSRYRDITTAQTTPPSVYDLRPARRTGVDFLPIVRATGDRLPLVDTPEHGQAVYWPMADGASYRIDITAQGQLLPDEVNEAAAEAVATWGTTRVANEQPAD
;
A
#
# COMPACT_ATOMS: atom_id res chain seq x y z
N MET A 1 11.12 -6.76 -5.71
CA MET A 1 10.63 -7.09 -7.07
C MET A 1 11.77 -7.09 -8.06
N VAL A 2 11.78 -8.05 -8.98
CA VAL A 2 12.83 -8.20 -9.99
C VAL A 2 12.34 -7.57 -11.29
N TRP A 3 12.73 -6.33 -11.59
CA TRP A 3 12.20 -5.58 -12.75
C TRP A 3 12.62 -6.16 -14.11
N TRP A 4 13.68 -6.99 -14.15
CA TRP A 4 14.23 -7.52 -15.41
C TRP A 4 13.34 -8.54 -16.13
N TRP A 5 12.31 -9.10 -15.47
CA TRP A 5 11.42 -10.09 -16.08
C TRP A 5 10.59 -9.54 -17.25
N TRP A 6 10.38 -8.22 -17.32
CA TRP A 6 9.72 -7.56 -18.44
C TRP A 6 10.64 -7.30 -19.64
N ILE A 7 11.95 -7.33 -19.44
CA ILE A 7 12.94 -7.00 -20.48
C ILE A 7 12.95 -8.07 -21.57
N ILE A 8 12.91 -9.35 -21.20
CA ILE A 8 12.96 -10.48 -22.14
C ILE A 8 11.75 -10.49 -23.10
N PRO A 9 10.49 -10.51 -22.64
CA PRO A 9 9.34 -10.46 -23.55
C PRO A 9 9.28 -9.16 -24.34
N GLY A 10 9.72 -8.03 -23.75
CA GLY A 10 9.83 -6.75 -24.46
C GLY A 10 10.81 -6.81 -25.64
N VAL A 11 12.03 -7.31 -25.41
CA VAL A 11 13.06 -7.45 -26.46
C VAL A 11 12.61 -8.43 -27.54
N VAL A 12 12.03 -9.57 -27.17
CA VAL A 12 11.48 -10.55 -28.13
C VAL A 12 10.37 -9.94 -28.97
N GLY A 13 9.46 -9.16 -28.35
CA GLY A 13 8.40 -8.45 -29.05
C GLY A 13 8.93 -7.42 -30.06
N VAL A 14 9.93 -6.62 -29.67
CA VAL A 14 10.56 -5.62 -30.55
C VAL A 14 11.26 -6.30 -31.75
N ILE A 15 11.97 -7.40 -31.51
CA ILE A 15 12.63 -8.17 -32.57
C ILE A 15 11.58 -8.77 -33.53
N GLY A 16 10.52 -9.38 -32.98
CA GLY A 16 9.42 -9.93 -33.79
C GLY A 16 8.72 -8.87 -34.64
N LEU A 17 8.47 -7.68 -34.07
CA LEU A 17 7.86 -6.55 -34.77
C LEU A 17 8.76 -6.04 -35.91
N ALA A 18 10.06 -5.88 -35.66
CA ALA A 18 11.01 -5.43 -36.67
C ALA A 18 11.10 -6.41 -37.86
N ILE A 19 11.10 -7.72 -37.59
CA ILE A 19 11.10 -8.76 -38.63
C ILE A 19 9.78 -8.74 -39.42
N ALA A 20 8.63 -8.59 -38.75
CA ALA A 20 7.33 -8.53 -39.39
C ALA A 20 7.17 -7.29 -40.30
N LEU A 21 7.56 -6.11 -39.81
CA LEU A 21 7.52 -4.85 -40.57
C LEU A 21 8.48 -4.89 -41.76
N SER A 22 9.67 -5.48 -41.60
CA SER A 22 10.61 -5.69 -42.69
C SER A 22 10.04 -6.64 -43.75
N GLY A 23 9.41 -7.74 -43.33
CA GLY A 23 8.72 -8.68 -44.23
C GLY A 23 7.61 -8.00 -45.03
N LEU A 24 6.80 -7.17 -44.38
CA LEU A 24 5.73 -6.39 -45.00
C LEU A 24 6.29 -5.37 -46.00
N GLY A 25 7.37 -4.67 -45.66
CA GLY A 25 8.06 -3.74 -46.56
C GLY A 25 8.69 -4.41 -47.80
N TRP A 26 8.97 -5.71 -47.75
CA TRP A 26 9.43 -6.50 -48.90
C TRP A 26 8.26 -6.99 -49.79
N MET A 27 7.06 -7.20 -49.23
CA MET A 27 5.85 -7.44 -50.02
C MET A 27 5.49 -6.23 -50.89
N PHE A 28 5.51 -5.02 -50.32
CA PHE A 28 5.27 -3.77 -51.08
C PHE A 28 6.35 -3.46 -52.12
N ARG A 29 7.54 -4.07 -52.03
CA ARG A 29 8.62 -3.98 -53.02
C ARG A 29 8.57 -5.08 -54.10
N GLY A 30 7.43 -5.78 -54.24
CA GLY A 30 7.21 -6.76 -55.30
C GLY A 30 7.91 -8.12 -55.09
N ARG A 31 8.34 -8.43 -53.86
CA ARG A 31 9.02 -9.70 -53.52
C ARG A 31 8.17 -10.52 -52.53
N PRO A 32 7.00 -11.03 -52.95
CA PRO A 32 5.98 -11.57 -52.06
C PRO A 32 6.43 -12.81 -51.27
N PHE A 33 7.22 -13.71 -51.87
CA PHE A 33 7.70 -14.92 -51.21
C PHE A 33 8.69 -14.63 -50.07
N LYS A 34 9.61 -13.68 -50.28
CA LYS A 34 10.58 -13.26 -49.27
C LYS A 34 9.91 -12.43 -48.17
N GLY A 35 8.94 -11.59 -48.54
CA GLY A 35 8.14 -10.84 -47.58
C GLY A 35 7.24 -11.75 -46.71
N GLY A 36 6.60 -12.76 -47.32
CA GLY A 36 5.74 -13.71 -46.60
C GLY A 36 6.47 -14.52 -45.54
N ARG A 37 7.70 -14.97 -45.83
CA ARG A 37 8.57 -15.63 -44.83
C ARG A 37 8.95 -14.71 -43.69
N GLY A 38 9.20 -13.42 -43.97
CA GLY A 38 9.48 -12.42 -42.95
C GLY A 38 8.28 -12.13 -42.05
N VAL A 39 7.08 -12.00 -42.62
CA VAL A 39 5.84 -11.80 -41.86
C VAL A 39 5.51 -13.01 -41.00
N LEU A 40 5.62 -14.23 -41.54
CA LEU A 40 5.39 -15.47 -40.77
C LEU A 40 6.40 -15.64 -39.63
N GLY A 41 7.69 -15.45 -39.91
CA GLY A 41 8.73 -15.53 -38.89
C GLY A 41 8.54 -14.49 -37.79
N GLY A 42 8.32 -13.22 -38.16
CA GLY A 42 8.03 -12.14 -37.22
C GLY A 42 6.76 -12.40 -36.41
N GLY A 43 5.71 -12.92 -37.04
CA GLY A 43 4.46 -13.32 -36.38
C GLY A 43 4.66 -14.41 -35.32
N VAL A 44 5.49 -15.42 -35.59
CA VAL A 44 5.83 -16.47 -34.61
C VAL A 44 6.58 -15.89 -33.42
N PHE A 45 7.58 -15.03 -33.63
CA PHE A 45 8.30 -14.38 -32.53
C PHE A 45 7.39 -13.47 -31.70
N LEU A 46 6.47 -12.74 -32.34
CA LEU A 46 5.45 -11.94 -31.65
C LEU A 46 4.51 -12.82 -30.82
N ALA A 47 4.05 -13.95 -31.37
CA ALA A 47 3.19 -14.89 -30.65
C ALA A 47 3.89 -15.49 -29.43
N ILE A 48 5.17 -15.90 -29.57
CA ILE A 48 5.97 -16.41 -28.45
C ILE A 48 6.18 -15.32 -27.39
N GLY A 49 6.55 -14.11 -27.79
CA GLY A 49 6.70 -12.97 -26.87
C GLY A 49 5.40 -12.66 -26.11
N ALA A 50 4.26 -12.69 -26.80
CA ALA A 50 2.95 -12.49 -26.19
C ALA A 50 2.59 -13.61 -25.20
N ILE A 51 2.83 -14.88 -25.54
CA ILE A 51 2.59 -16.01 -24.64
C ILE A 51 3.45 -15.90 -23.38
N VAL A 52 4.75 -15.61 -23.52
CA VAL A 52 5.66 -15.44 -22.38
C VAL A 52 5.24 -14.24 -21.52
N ALA A 53 4.83 -13.13 -22.12
CA ALA A 53 4.31 -11.97 -21.40
C ALA A 53 3.02 -12.31 -20.64
N LEU A 54 2.10 -13.07 -21.23
CA LEU A 54 0.85 -13.50 -20.58
C LEU A 54 1.11 -14.47 -19.43
N ILE A 55 2.06 -15.40 -19.58
CA ILE A 55 2.49 -16.30 -18.49
C ILE A 55 3.12 -15.50 -17.35
N GLY A 56 4.02 -14.56 -17.68
CA GLY A 56 4.63 -13.66 -16.69
C GLY A 56 3.57 -12.82 -15.95
N LEU A 57 2.59 -12.29 -16.68
CA LEU A 57 1.48 -11.55 -16.12
C LEU A 57 0.63 -12.40 -15.18
N ASN A 58 0.37 -13.65 -15.58
CA ASN A 58 -0.40 -14.59 -14.78
C ASN A 58 0.31 -14.92 -13.47
N ILE A 59 1.60 -15.29 -13.52
CA ILE A 59 2.43 -15.56 -12.34
C ILE A 59 2.52 -14.34 -11.43
N GLN A 60 2.73 -13.15 -12.00
CA GLN A 60 2.77 -11.90 -11.23
C GLN A 60 1.45 -11.62 -10.52
N THR A 61 0.33 -11.91 -11.17
CA THR A 61 -0.99 -11.74 -10.57
C THR A 61 -1.15 -12.67 -9.36
N TYR A 62 -0.74 -13.93 -9.46
CA TYR A 62 -0.80 -14.89 -8.35
C TYR A 62 0.08 -14.51 -7.15
N HIS A 63 1.33 -14.09 -7.39
CA HIS A 63 2.19 -13.59 -6.31
C HIS A 63 1.57 -12.38 -5.60
N ARG A 64 0.94 -11.47 -6.35
CA ARG A 64 0.26 -10.29 -5.80
C ARG A 64 -0.99 -10.63 -4.99
N LEU A 65 -1.71 -11.70 -5.33
CA LEU A 65 -2.82 -12.18 -4.49
C LEU A 65 -2.32 -12.74 -3.15
N GLY A 66 -1.15 -13.41 -3.14
CA GLY A 66 -0.54 -13.92 -1.91
C GLY A 66 -0.01 -12.82 -0.99
N GLU A 67 0.42 -11.69 -1.56
CA GLU A 67 0.92 -10.51 -0.83
C GLU A 67 -0.14 -9.39 -0.72
N ALA A 68 -1.43 -9.74 -0.68
CA ALA A 68 -2.54 -8.78 -0.69
C ALA A 68 -2.48 -7.73 0.43
N GLN A 69 -1.77 -8.06 1.52
CA GLN A 69 -1.53 -7.21 2.67
C GLN A 69 -0.04 -7.17 2.95
N ARG A 70 0.51 -5.97 3.11
CA ARG A 70 1.91 -5.77 3.51
C ARG A 70 1.95 -5.06 4.84
N GLN A 71 2.75 -5.59 5.77
CA GLN A 71 3.01 -4.92 7.03
C GLN A 71 3.73 -3.61 6.82
N VAL A 72 3.18 -2.55 7.42
CA VAL A 72 3.71 -1.18 7.34
C VAL A 72 4.20 -0.64 8.67
N ALA A 73 3.65 -1.13 9.78
CA ALA A 73 4.10 -0.75 11.11
C ALA A 73 3.71 -1.79 12.17
N THR A 74 4.33 -1.67 13.33
CA THR A 74 3.87 -2.24 14.60
C THR A 74 3.75 -1.11 15.60
N ILE A 75 2.71 -1.11 16.42
CA ILE A 75 2.51 -0.16 17.50
C ILE A 75 2.28 -0.91 18.82
N SER A 76 2.85 -0.40 19.91
CA SER A 76 2.70 -0.98 21.25
C SER A 76 2.50 0.11 22.29
N PHE A 77 1.83 -0.25 23.38
CA PHE A 77 1.39 0.66 24.43
C PHE A 77 1.76 0.08 25.80
N GLU A 78 2.39 0.90 26.64
CA GLU A 78 2.66 0.58 28.04
C GLU A 78 2.06 1.69 28.91
N LYS A 79 1.24 1.34 29.90
CA LYS A 79 0.55 2.34 30.71
C LYS A 79 1.52 3.00 31.68
N VAL A 80 1.52 4.32 31.70
CA VAL A 80 2.33 5.11 32.63
C VAL A 80 1.71 5.00 34.03
N GLN A 81 2.45 4.40 34.95
CA GLN A 81 1.97 4.14 36.31
C GLN A 81 1.61 5.44 37.05
N GLY A 82 0.51 5.39 37.81
CA GLY A 82 0.01 6.55 38.57
C GLY A 82 -0.68 7.62 37.74
N THR A 83 -0.88 7.40 36.44
CA THR A 83 -1.63 8.30 35.56
C THR A 83 -2.95 7.70 35.09
N GLU A 84 -3.88 8.56 34.69
CA GLU A 84 -5.12 8.15 34.07
C GLU A 84 -4.95 8.20 32.55
N ARG A 85 -5.13 7.05 31.88
CA ARG A 85 -5.16 6.93 30.40
C ARG A 85 -3.92 7.44 29.66
N THR A 86 -2.76 7.52 30.31
CA THR A 86 -1.49 7.85 29.65
C THR A 86 -0.71 6.59 29.33
N TYR A 87 -0.17 6.52 28.12
CA TYR A 87 0.61 5.40 27.62
C TYR A 87 1.93 5.88 27.02
N ASP A 88 3.01 5.18 27.30
CA ASP A 88 4.22 5.20 26.49
C ASP A 88 3.93 4.40 25.20
N VAL A 89 4.03 5.08 24.07
CA VAL A 89 3.73 4.54 22.74
C VAL A 89 5.04 4.29 22.01
N THR A 90 5.21 3.08 21.49
CA THR A 90 6.32 2.73 20.59
C THR A 90 5.74 2.29 19.25
N LEU A 91 6.00 3.06 18.20
CA LEU A 91 5.63 2.75 16.82
C LEU A 91 6.89 2.49 15.99
N THR A 92 6.98 1.29 15.41
CA THR A 92 8.08 0.90 14.52
C THR A 92 7.54 0.68 13.11
N GLU A 93 8.02 1.46 12.16
CA GLU A 93 7.71 1.27 10.73
C GLU A 93 8.38 0.01 10.19
N ILE A 94 7.76 -0.65 9.20
CA ILE A 94 8.33 -1.80 8.49
C ILE A 94 8.61 -1.40 7.04
N VAL A 95 9.86 -1.55 6.61
CA VAL A 95 10.34 -1.23 5.26
C VAL A 95 10.99 -2.49 4.69
N ASP A 96 10.47 -2.97 3.55
CA ASP A 96 10.96 -4.19 2.88
C ASP A 96 11.10 -5.41 3.81
N GLY A 97 10.14 -5.56 4.75
CA GLY A 97 10.10 -6.66 5.71
C GLY A 97 11.09 -6.54 6.88
N SER A 98 11.81 -5.42 6.99
CA SER A 98 12.73 -5.14 8.11
C SER A 98 12.26 -3.93 8.93
N PRO A 99 12.60 -3.86 10.23
CA PRO A 99 12.34 -2.68 11.05
C PRO A 99 12.99 -1.42 10.47
N GLY A 100 12.19 -0.38 10.31
CA GLY A 100 12.58 0.95 9.84
C GLY A 100 12.67 1.96 10.99
N ALA A 101 12.13 3.16 10.77
CA ALA A 101 12.10 4.21 11.79
C ALA A 101 11.25 3.79 13.00
N THR A 102 11.73 4.11 14.20
CA THR A 102 10.98 3.91 15.45
C THR A 102 10.69 5.26 16.09
N HIS A 103 9.43 5.46 16.45
CA HIS A 103 8.90 6.66 17.08
C HIS A 103 8.43 6.29 18.48
N THR A 104 8.94 7.01 19.49
CA THR A 104 8.59 6.80 20.90
C THR A 104 8.08 8.11 21.49
N PHE A 105 6.88 8.07 22.07
CA PHE A 105 6.24 9.25 22.64
C PHE A 105 5.16 8.87 23.66
N GLN A 106 4.68 9.83 24.46
CA GLN A 106 3.56 9.61 25.37
C GLN A 106 2.26 10.08 24.76
N ALA A 107 1.19 9.30 24.92
CA ALA A 107 -0.14 9.69 24.47
C ALA A 107 -1.18 9.48 25.57
N THR A 108 -2.15 10.39 25.63
CA THR A 108 -3.30 10.32 26.53
C THR A 108 -4.57 10.04 25.75
N GLY A 109 -5.36 9.04 26.16
CA GLY A 109 -6.64 8.74 25.51
C GLY A 109 -7.14 7.31 25.78
N ASP A 110 -8.25 6.97 25.14
CA ASP A 110 -8.85 5.63 25.19
C ASP A 110 -8.52 4.82 23.93
N ASP A 111 -8.49 5.47 22.77
CA ASP A 111 -8.24 4.86 21.47
C ASP A 111 -7.08 5.58 20.78
N TRP A 112 -6.33 4.84 19.97
CA TRP A 112 -5.32 5.39 19.07
C TRP A 112 -5.87 5.43 17.65
N MET A 113 -5.35 6.36 16.85
CA MET A 113 -5.63 6.46 15.42
C MET A 113 -4.34 6.74 14.67
N ILE A 114 -4.10 6.00 13.59
CA ILE A 114 -3.01 6.28 12.66
C ILE A 114 -3.61 6.65 11.32
N SER A 115 -3.11 7.76 10.78
CA SER A 115 -3.47 8.24 9.46
C SER A 115 -2.32 8.05 8.48
N SER A 116 -2.66 7.87 7.22
CA SER A 116 -1.73 7.77 6.11
C SER A 116 -2.25 8.51 4.89
N ARG A 117 -1.33 8.88 4.01
CA ARG A 117 -1.62 9.41 2.68
C ARG A 117 -1.24 8.35 1.66
N VAL A 118 -2.17 8.04 0.77
CA VAL A 118 -2.00 6.96 -0.21
C VAL A 118 -2.23 7.48 -1.62
N ILE A 119 -1.33 7.10 -2.53
CA ILE A 119 -1.53 7.21 -3.97
C ILE A 119 -2.06 5.88 -4.49
N ARG A 120 -3.20 5.93 -5.19
CA ARG A 120 -3.75 4.75 -5.86
C ARG A 120 -3.42 4.80 -7.34
N TRP A 121 -2.76 3.77 -7.84
CA TRP A 121 -2.55 3.55 -9.27
C TRP A 121 -3.78 2.90 -9.89
N LYS A 122 -3.98 3.08 -11.20
CA LYS A 122 -5.01 2.34 -11.94
C LYS A 122 -4.71 0.84 -11.91
N SER A 123 -5.75 0.01 -11.94
CA SER A 123 -5.62 -1.44 -11.83
C SER A 123 -4.63 -2.05 -12.83
N TRP A 124 -4.59 -1.56 -14.07
CA TRP A 124 -3.64 -2.03 -15.08
C TRP A 124 -2.19 -1.63 -14.75
N ALA A 125 -1.96 -0.52 -14.07
CA ALA A 125 -0.64 -0.07 -13.64
C ALA A 125 -0.14 -0.91 -12.45
N THR A 126 -1.04 -1.29 -11.54
CA THR A 126 -0.77 -2.28 -10.48
C THR A 126 -0.39 -3.64 -11.07
N VAL A 127 -1.10 -4.08 -12.11
CA VAL A 127 -0.78 -5.29 -12.87
C VAL A 127 0.64 -5.23 -13.47
N LEU A 128 1.12 -4.04 -13.85
CA LEU A 128 2.49 -3.83 -14.37
C LEU A 128 3.58 -3.71 -13.28
N GLY A 129 3.22 -3.75 -12.00
CA GLY A 129 4.21 -3.71 -10.91
C GLY A 129 4.16 -2.45 -10.03
N LEU A 130 3.26 -1.50 -10.29
CA LEU A 130 3.17 -0.26 -9.51
C LEU A 130 2.25 -0.45 -8.29
N ASP A 131 2.86 -0.64 -7.12
CA ASP A 131 2.15 -0.77 -5.85
C ASP A 131 1.71 0.58 -5.28
N ALA A 132 0.62 0.57 -4.52
CA ALA A 132 0.15 1.74 -3.80
C ALA A 132 1.29 2.30 -2.96
N GLN A 133 1.57 3.58 -3.17
CA GLN A 133 2.56 4.29 -2.36
C GLN A 133 1.83 4.90 -1.18
N TYR A 134 2.40 4.68 0.00
CA TYR A 134 1.86 5.16 1.25
C TYR A 134 2.91 5.93 2.02
N ARG A 135 2.44 6.81 2.88
CA ARG A 135 3.24 7.43 3.92
C ARG A 135 2.38 7.61 5.15
N LEU A 136 2.86 7.16 6.30
CA LEU A 136 2.23 7.48 7.57
C LEU A 136 2.29 9.00 7.78
N ASP A 137 1.16 9.61 8.13
CA ASP A 137 1.03 11.07 8.25
C ASP A 137 1.15 11.46 9.72
N ARG A 138 0.27 10.93 10.58
CA ARG A 138 0.29 11.23 12.01
C ARG A 138 -0.42 10.18 12.84
N PHE A 139 -0.04 10.14 14.11
CA PHE A 139 -0.78 9.51 15.19
C PHE A 139 -1.70 10.54 15.85
N ASP A 140 -2.92 10.14 16.17
CA ASP A 140 -3.87 10.90 16.99
C ASP A 140 -4.42 9.97 18.08
N SER A 141 -4.53 10.46 19.30
CA SER A 141 -5.32 9.82 20.35
C SER A 141 -6.78 10.26 20.27
N ARG A 142 -7.68 9.46 20.84
CA ARG A 142 -9.10 9.75 20.92
C ARG A 142 -9.64 9.38 22.30
N TYR A 143 -10.55 10.21 22.78
CA TYR A 143 -11.37 9.90 23.96
C TYR A 143 -12.72 9.37 23.48
N ARG A 144 -13.22 8.31 24.13
CA ARG A 144 -14.53 7.74 23.79
C ARG A 144 -15.66 8.58 24.36
N ASP A 145 -15.46 9.12 25.56
CA ASP A 145 -16.40 10.04 26.18
C ASP A 145 -16.40 11.39 25.45
N ILE A 146 -17.58 11.84 25.02
CA ILE A 146 -17.73 13.04 24.20
C ILE A 146 -17.38 14.30 24.99
N THR A 147 -17.77 14.36 26.26
CA THR A 147 -17.49 15.54 27.11
C THR A 147 -15.98 15.69 27.31
N THR A 148 -15.29 14.60 27.59
CA THR A 148 -13.82 14.55 27.69
C THR A 148 -13.17 14.93 26.37
N ALA A 149 -13.65 14.40 25.24
CA ALA A 149 -13.12 14.73 23.91
C ALA A 149 -13.29 16.22 23.55
N GLN A 150 -14.29 16.90 24.09
CA GLN A 150 -14.52 18.33 23.88
C GLN A 150 -13.63 19.22 24.75
N THR A 151 -13.29 18.77 25.96
CA THR A 151 -12.55 19.59 26.95
C THR A 151 -11.07 19.27 27.02
N THR A 152 -10.67 18.09 26.59
CA THR A 152 -9.29 17.58 26.71
C THR A 152 -8.67 17.43 25.33
N PRO A 153 -7.60 18.17 25.01
CA PRO A 153 -6.89 18.03 23.74
C PRO A 153 -6.39 16.59 23.53
N PRO A 154 -6.52 16.03 22.31
CA PRO A 154 -5.88 14.77 21.98
C PRO A 154 -4.36 14.96 21.87
N SER A 155 -3.62 13.93 22.30
CA SER A 155 -2.22 13.75 21.91
C SER A 155 -2.11 13.52 20.40
N VAL A 156 -1.25 14.29 19.72
CA VAL A 156 -1.01 14.22 18.28
C VAL A 156 0.49 14.19 18.02
N TYR A 157 0.94 13.23 17.20
CA TYR A 157 2.35 13.05 16.88
C TYR A 157 2.56 12.93 15.37
N ASP A 158 3.56 13.66 14.86
CA ASP A 158 3.95 13.61 13.44
C ASP A 158 4.73 12.31 13.18
N LEU A 159 4.22 11.47 12.28
CA LEU A 159 4.88 10.23 11.86
C LEU A 159 5.63 10.40 10.54
N ARG A 160 5.58 11.58 9.92
CA ARG A 160 6.26 11.81 8.65
C ARG A 160 7.77 11.73 8.87
N PRO A 161 8.50 11.07 7.98
CA PRO A 161 9.94 10.92 8.13
C PRO A 161 10.63 12.29 8.08
N ALA A 162 11.50 12.55 9.06
CA ALA A 162 12.34 13.76 9.09
C ALA A 162 13.30 13.84 7.89
N ARG A 163 13.66 12.69 7.29
CA ARG A 163 14.39 12.58 6.02
C ARG A 163 13.67 11.63 5.09
N ARG A 164 13.34 12.09 3.88
CA ARG A 164 12.72 11.26 2.83
C ARG A 164 13.70 10.17 2.39
N THR A 165 13.39 8.92 2.68
CA THR A 165 14.08 7.75 2.11
C THR A 165 13.23 7.20 0.96
N GLY A 166 13.87 6.85 -0.16
CA GLY A 166 13.20 6.38 -1.37
C GLY A 166 12.76 7.47 -2.35
N VAL A 167 12.19 7.03 -3.48
CA VAL A 167 11.65 7.94 -4.50
C VAL A 167 10.22 8.31 -4.09
N ASP A 168 10.06 9.52 -3.56
CA ASP A 168 8.74 10.10 -3.27
C ASP A 168 8.11 10.58 -4.58
N PHE A 169 7.15 9.82 -5.11
CA PHE A 169 6.43 10.25 -6.31
C PHE A 169 5.28 11.20 -5.98
N LEU A 170 4.93 11.45 -4.71
CA LEU A 170 3.84 12.36 -4.36
C LEU A 170 4.05 13.78 -4.92
N PRO A 171 5.24 14.40 -4.87
CA PRO A 171 5.48 15.69 -5.51
C PRO A 171 5.26 15.65 -7.02
N ILE A 172 5.66 14.56 -7.70
CA ILE A 172 5.53 14.41 -9.15
C ILE A 172 4.06 14.20 -9.54
N VAL A 173 3.36 13.33 -8.81
CA VAL A 173 1.93 13.08 -9.00
C VAL A 173 1.12 14.33 -8.69
N ARG A 174 1.46 15.11 -7.64
CA ARG A 174 0.82 16.40 -7.36
C ARG A 174 1.09 17.45 -8.45
N ALA A 175 2.31 17.51 -8.98
CA ALA A 175 2.68 18.46 -10.02
C ALA A 175 2.09 18.11 -11.40
N THR A 176 1.91 16.82 -11.69
CA THR A 176 1.49 16.34 -13.00
C THR A 176 -0.01 16.00 -13.05
N GLY A 177 -0.63 15.75 -11.89
CA GLY A 177 -2.07 15.56 -11.69
C GLY A 177 -2.71 14.55 -12.66
N ASP A 178 -3.94 14.86 -13.05
CA ASP A 178 -4.80 14.09 -13.98
C ASP A 178 -4.18 13.84 -15.37
N ARG A 179 -3.03 14.44 -15.68
CA ARG A 179 -2.33 14.24 -16.96
C ARG A 179 -1.54 12.94 -17.02
N LEU A 180 -1.30 12.28 -15.89
CA LEU A 180 -0.73 10.93 -15.87
C LEU A 180 -1.86 9.91 -15.99
N PRO A 181 -2.03 9.21 -17.13
CA PRO A 181 -3.12 8.26 -17.31
C PRO A 181 -2.99 7.01 -16.42
N LEU A 182 -1.94 6.93 -15.59
CA LEU A 182 -1.59 5.84 -14.69
C LEU A 182 -2.19 6.00 -13.27
N VAL A 183 -2.51 7.22 -12.84
CA VAL A 183 -2.98 7.50 -11.49
C VAL A 183 -4.51 7.40 -11.45
N ASP A 184 -5.04 6.68 -10.47
CA ASP A 184 -6.48 6.55 -10.26
C ASP A 184 -6.99 7.56 -9.21
N THR A 185 -6.22 7.78 -8.14
CA THR A 185 -6.51 8.81 -7.13
C THR A 185 -5.21 9.49 -6.72
N PRO A 186 -5.04 10.79 -7.00
CA PRO A 186 -3.77 11.49 -6.84
C PRO A 186 -3.30 11.58 -5.38
N GLU A 187 -4.20 11.76 -4.41
CA GLU A 187 -3.90 11.67 -2.99
C GLU A 187 -5.22 11.50 -2.21
N HIS A 188 -5.30 10.50 -1.33
CA HIS A 188 -6.41 10.41 -0.38
C HIS A 188 -5.91 10.01 1.02
N GLY A 189 -6.62 10.47 2.04
CA GLY A 189 -6.35 10.12 3.43
C GLY A 189 -7.01 8.82 3.80
N GLN A 190 -6.27 7.96 4.49
CA GLN A 190 -6.77 6.76 5.13
C GLN A 190 -6.44 6.85 6.61
N ALA A 191 -7.35 6.42 7.47
CA ALA A 191 -7.10 6.37 8.90
C ALA A 191 -7.79 5.15 9.50
N VAL A 192 -7.14 4.55 10.49
CA VAL A 192 -7.70 3.46 11.28
C VAL A 192 -7.50 3.75 12.75
N TYR A 193 -8.48 3.36 13.58
CA TYR A 193 -8.47 3.64 15.00
C TYR A 193 -8.93 2.44 15.83
N TRP A 194 -8.18 2.10 16.86
CA TRP A 194 -8.30 0.90 17.69
C TRP A 194 -8.02 1.25 19.16
N PRO A 195 -8.39 0.41 20.15
CA PRO A 195 -8.26 0.74 21.56
C PRO A 195 -6.80 0.78 22.03
N MET A 196 -6.48 1.70 22.95
CA MET A 196 -5.25 1.67 23.73
C MET A 196 -5.48 0.88 25.02
N ALA A 197 -4.52 0.03 25.38
CA ALA A 197 -4.54 -0.72 26.62
C ALA A 197 -3.11 -1.06 27.06
N ASP A 198 -2.94 -1.32 28.35
CA ASP A 198 -1.65 -1.63 28.93
C ASP A 198 -1.10 -2.95 28.36
N GLY A 199 0.14 -2.93 27.88
CA GLY A 199 0.80 -4.06 27.24
C GLY A 199 0.26 -4.42 25.86
N ALA A 200 -0.72 -3.69 25.29
CA ALA A 200 -1.30 -4.03 24.00
C ALA A 200 -0.31 -3.77 22.85
N SER A 201 -0.23 -4.70 21.89
CA SER A 201 0.52 -4.53 20.65
C SER A 201 -0.29 -4.90 19.42
N TYR A 202 -0.19 -4.07 18.40
CA TYR A 202 -0.91 -4.21 17.14
C TYR A 202 0.05 -4.20 15.96
N ARG A 203 -0.21 -5.07 14.99
CA ARG A 203 0.38 -5.04 13.66
C ARG A 203 -0.51 -4.18 12.77
N ILE A 204 0.09 -3.39 11.89
CA ILE A 204 -0.65 -2.58 10.92
C ILE A 204 -0.19 -2.98 9.54
N ASP A 205 -1.12 -3.49 8.76
CA ASP A 205 -0.94 -3.86 7.37
C ASP A 205 -1.60 -2.84 6.44
N ILE A 206 -1.14 -2.79 5.19
CA ILE A 206 -1.78 -2.01 4.12
C ILE A 206 -2.17 -2.93 2.97
N THR A 207 -3.37 -2.73 2.45
CA THR A 207 -3.84 -3.42 1.24
C THR A 207 -3.23 -2.82 -0.03
N ALA A 208 -3.29 -3.54 -1.13
CA ALA A 208 -2.94 -3.01 -2.45
C ALA A 208 -3.75 -1.76 -2.85
N GLN A 209 -4.95 -1.58 -2.29
CA GLN A 209 -5.82 -0.41 -2.51
C GLN A 209 -5.49 0.77 -1.58
N GLY A 210 -4.59 0.58 -0.61
CA GLY A 210 -4.16 1.61 0.33
C GLY A 210 -4.90 1.65 1.66
N GLN A 211 -5.85 0.74 1.89
CA GLN A 211 -6.54 0.65 3.18
C GLN A 211 -5.60 0.11 4.27
N LEU A 212 -5.58 0.77 5.43
CA LEU A 212 -4.88 0.31 6.63
C LEU A 212 -5.72 -0.72 7.39
N LEU A 213 -5.08 -1.81 7.82
CA LEU A 213 -5.71 -2.93 8.50
C LEU A 213 -4.87 -3.30 9.74
N PRO A 214 -5.32 -2.91 10.94
CA PRO A 214 -4.71 -3.34 12.19
C PRO A 214 -5.13 -4.77 12.55
N ASP A 215 -4.27 -5.46 13.29
CA ASP A 215 -4.45 -6.84 13.75
C ASP A 215 -3.83 -7.00 15.14
N GLU A 216 -4.43 -7.82 16.00
CA GLU A 216 -3.95 -8.04 17.37
C GLU A 216 -2.69 -8.93 17.38
N VAL A 217 -1.62 -8.49 18.05
CA VAL A 217 -0.38 -9.27 18.15
C VAL A 217 -0.33 -10.08 19.43
N ASN A 218 -1.04 -9.65 20.48
CA ASN A 218 -1.00 -10.28 21.80
C ASN A 218 -2.36 -10.30 22.51
N GLU A 219 -2.42 -11.02 23.62
CA GLU A 219 -3.64 -11.20 24.41
C GLU A 219 -4.21 -9.88 24.95
N ALA A 220 -3.33 -8.97 25.41
CA ALA A 220 -3.75 -7.64 25.87
C ALA A 220 -4.44 -6.83 24.77
N ALA A 221 -3.94 -6.90 23.53
CA ALA A 221 -4.61 -6.29 22.37
C ALA A 221 -5.96 -6.96 22.05
N ALA A 222 -6.02 -8.30 22.07
CA ALA A 222 -7.25 -9.07 21.84
C ALA A 222 -8.34 -8.74 22.86
N GLU A 223 -8.00 -8.68 24.15
CA GLU A 223 -8.92 -8.31 25.21
C GLU A 223 -9.41 -6.87 25.07
N ALA A 224 -8.51 -5.94 24.73
CA ALA A 224 -8.85 -4.54 24.50
C ALA A 224 -9.86 -4.38 23.36
N VAL A 225 -9.64 -5.05 22.22
CA VAL A 225 -10.53 -5.02 21.06
C VAL A 225 -11.87 -5.68 21.37
N ALA A 226 -11.87 -6.83 22.05
CA ALA A 226 -13.10 -7.50 22.46
C ALA A 226 -13.96 -6.61 23.36
N THR A 227 -13.35 -6.01 24.39
CA THR A 227 -14.04 -5.10 25.31
C THR A 227 -14.58 -3.88 24.57
N TRP A 228 -13.77 -3.28 23.70
CA TRP A 228 -14.14 -2.12 22.88
C TRP A 228 -15.35 -2.37 21.97
N GLY A 229 -15.47 -3.58 21.41
CA GLY A 229 -16.65 -3.99 20.63
C GLY A 229 -17.93 -4.03 21.47
N THR A 230 -17.83 -4.47 22.73
CA THR A 230 -18.99 -4.58 23.63
C THR A 230 -19.45 -3.25 24.23
N THR A 231 -18.54 -2.31 24.49
CA THR A 231 -18.89 -0.99 25.06
C THR A 231 -19.67 -0.11 24.08
N ARG A 232 -19.51 -0.32 22.76
CA ARG A 232 -20.34 0.37 21.75
C ARG A 232 -21.82 0.04 21.91
N VAL A 233 -22.16 -1.24 22.10
CA VAL A 233 -23.55 -1.70 22.17
C VAL A 233 -24.26 -1.11 23.40
N ALA A 234 -23.56 -1.00 24.53
CA ALA A 234 -24.12 -0.44 25.76
C ALA A 234 -24.40 1.08 25.67
N ASN A 235 -23.59 1.83 24.91
CA ASN A 235 -23.75 3.28 24.75
C ASN A 235 -24.69 3.69 23.60
N GLU A 236 -25.17 2.74 22.80
CA GLU A 236 -26.12 2.97 21.70
C GLU A 236 -27.59 2.77 22.11
N GLN A 237 -27.86 2.31 23.34
CA GLN A 237 -29.22 2.30 23.87
C GLN A 237 -29.62 3.73 24.27
N PRO A 238 -30.73 4.28 23.71
CA PRO A 238 -31.24 5.56 24.18
C PRO A 238 -31.60 5.42 25.66
N ALA A 239 -31.22 6.42 26.46
CA ALA A 239 -31.73 6.56 27.81
C ALA A 239 -33.24 6.83 27.68
N ASP A 240 -34.06 5.87 28.13
CA ASP A 240 -35.51 6.01 28.25
C ASP A 240 -35.90 7.11 29.25
#